data_AF-A0A2N1SPF5-F1
#
_entry.id   AF-A0A2N1SPF5-F1
#
_cell.length_a   1.000
_cell.length_b   1.000
_cell.length_c   1.000
_cell.angle_alpha   90.00
_cell.angle_beta   90.00
_cell.angle_gamma   90.00
#
_symmetry.space_group_name_H-M   'P 1'
#
loop_
_entity.id
_entity.type
_entity.pdbx_description
1 polymer ?
#
loop_
_entity_poly.entity_id
_entity_poly.type
_entity_poly.pdbx_seq_one_letter_code
_entity_poly.pdbx_strand_id
1 'polypeptide(L)'
;MQVLVMGELNKMNNDNDWVKRIINRENLMNNFAFIGIFIAYFERMRHTAKQNLSYLYIDDGANLLELDYSTYESDKFKQEVLPLQKKKYDAVFQWYVNNHAICADDLKCIKNALDRRNEITHHIDRFLLDGPRKEDYDLLGDIVRIYTQLDRWWINEVEIPTSPAENIERLGEYNPGDVFSNEALILGVIKEVAAGQNVEEYQQLLKQFEEEK
;
A
#
# COMPACT_ATOMS: atom_id res chain seq x y z
N MET A 1 -31.21 16.05 -4.84
CA MET A 1 -30.48 17.28 -4.46
C MET A 1 -31.38 18.07 -3.53
N GLN A 2 -31.23 17.88 -2.22
CA GLN A 2 -31.97 18.65 -1.22
C GLN A 2 -31.13 19.87 -0.87
N VAL A 3 -31.66 21.06 -1.17
CA VAL A 3 -31.04 22.34 -0.80
C VAL A 3 -31.45 22.64 0.64
N LEU A 4 -30.49 22.64 1.56
CA LEU A 4 -30.69 23.10 2.93
C LEU A 4 -30.47 24.61 2.98
N VAL A 5 -31.49 25.35 3.40
CA VAL A 5 -31.45 26.81 3.57
C VAL A 5 -30.79 27.10 4.92
N MET A 6 -29.86 28.08 4.97
CA MET A 6 -29.09 28.46 6.17
C MET A 6 -29.94 28.74 7.43
N GLY A 7 -31.25 28.97 7.29
CA GLY A 7 -32.19 29.12 8.41
C GLY A 7 -32.59 27.81 9.10
N GLU A 8 -32.42 26.64 8.48
CA GLU A 8 -32.78 25.33 9.04
C GLU A 8 -31.69 24.75 9.96
N LEU A 9 -30.44 25.20 9.81
CA LEU A 9 -29.31 24.83 10.68
C LEU A 9 -29.52 25.26 12.15
N ASN A 10 -30.26 26.36 12.38
CA ASN A 10 -30.52 26.87 13.73
C ASN A 10 -31.63 26.12 14.49
N LYS A 11 -32.34 25.17 13.85
CA LYS A 11 -33.37 24.34 14.50
C LYS A 11 -32.90 22.93 14.87
N MET A 12 -31.72 22.50 14.42
CA MET A 12 -31.11 21.24 14.86
C MET A 12 -30.44 21.47 16.22
N ASN A 13 -31.24 21.55 17.28
CA ASN A 13 -30.72 21.55 18.64
C ASN A 13 -30.69 20.10 19.14
N ASN A 14 -29.49 19.65 19.49
CA ASN A 14 -29.03 18.37 20.08
C ASN A 14 -28.40 17.26 19.19
N ASP A 15 -28.40 17.34 17.86
CA ASP A 15 -27.74 16.34 16.97
C ASP A 15 -26.61 16.95 16.08
N ASN A 16 -25.89 17.96 16.60
CA ASN A 16 -24.80 18.66 15.88
C ASN A 16 -23.40 18.02 16.08
N ASP A 17 -23.32 16.74 16.44
CA ASP A 17 -22.04 16.07 16.73
C ASP A 17 -21.14 15.98 15.49
N TRP A 18 -21.72 15.70 14.31
CA TRP A 18 -20.98 15.60 13.06
C TRP A 18 -20.41 16.96 12.58
N VAL A 19 -21.15 18.07 12.76
CA VAL A 19 -20.68 19.42 12.41
C VAL A 19 -19.49 19.81 13.28
N LYS A 20 -19.55 19.50 14.59
CA LYS A 20 -18.43 19.71 15.52
C LYS A 20 -17.21 18.86 15.14
N ARG A 21 -17.41 17.64 14.64
CA ARG A 21 -16.33 16.75 14.16
C ARG A 21 -15.65 17.28 12.90
N ILE A 22 -16.39 17.80 11.90
CA ILE A 22 -15.78 18.40 10.69
C ILE A 22 -15.01 19.67 11.01
N ILE A 23 -15.57 20.56 11.84
CA ILE A 23 -14.95 21.86 12.14
C ILE A 23 -13.67 21.65 12.96
N ASN A 24 -13.53 20.52 13.66
CA ASN A 24 -12.27 20.14 14.27
C ASN A 24 -11.27 19.72 13.19
N ARG A 25 -10.38 20.67 12.85
CA ARG A 25 -9.28 20.48 11.89
C ARG A 25 -8.44 19.25 12.19
N GLU A 26 -8.14 18.97 13.46
CA GLU A 26 -7.30 17.84 13.85
C GLU A 26 -7.97 16.51 13.50
N ASN A 27 -9.24 16.34 13.88
CA ASN A 27 -10.00 15.13 13.54
C ASN A 27 -10.11 14.93 12.03
N LEU A 28 -10.44 16.00 11.30
CA LEU A 28 -10.57 15.95 9.84
C LEU A 28 -9.23 15.58 9.18
N MET A 29 -8.12 16.18 9.62
CA MET A 29 -6.79 15.87 9.09
C MET A 29 -6.34 14.44 9.43
N ASN A 30 -6.63 13.95 10.63
CA ASN A 30 -6.35 12.57 11.02
C ASN A 30 -7.15 11.57 10.16
N ASN A 31 -8.41 11.87 9.85
CA ASN A 31 -9.23 11.03 8.99
C ASN A 31 -8.69 11.01 7.54
N PHE A 32 -8.29 12.18 7.01
CA PHE A 32 -7.64 12.25 5.69
C PHE A 32 -6.32 11.49 5.66
N ALA A 33 -5.49 11.64 6.69
CA ALA A 33 -4.22 10.93 6.81
C ALA A 33 -4.45 9.42 6.81
N PHE A 34 -5.42 8.93 7.60
CA PHE A 34 -5.80 7.52 7.61
C PHE A 34 -6.21 7.02 6.21
N ILE A 35 -7.14 7.71 5.55
CA ILE A 35 -7.61 7.32 4.20
C ILE A 35 -6.44 7.27 3.22
N GLY A 36 -5.59 8.30 3.25
CA GLY A 36 -4.41 8.40 2.38
C GLY A 36 -3.44 7.25 2.59
N ILE A 37 -3.08 6.95 3.84
CA ILE A 37 -2.18 5.84 4.19
C ILE A 37 -2.81 4.51 3.75
N PHE A 38 -4.08 4.26 4.10
CA PHE A 38 -4.75 3.00 3.79
C PHE A 38 -4.78 2.72 2.29
N ILE A 39 -5.19 3.71 1.50
CA ILE A 39 -5.23 3.59 0.04
C ILE A 39 -3.82 3.44 -0.52
N ALA A 40 -2.85 4.22 -0.05
CA ALA A 40 -1.48 4.19 -0.54
C ALA A 40 -0.84 2.81 -0.34
N TYR A 41 -0.93 2.24 0.86
CA TYR A 41 -0.40 0.90 1.14
C TYR A 41 -1.13 -0.18 0.32
N PHE A 42 -2.46 -0.15 0.28
CA PHE A 42 -3.23 -1.16 -0.44
C PHE A 42 -2.93 -1.14 -1.95
N GLU A 43 -2.96 0.04 -2.57
CA GLU A 43 -2.71 0.16 -4.00
C GLU A 43 -1.25 -0.10 -4.35
N ARG A 44 -0.30 0.33 -3.52
CA ARG A 44 1.13 0.03 -3.73
C ARG A 44 1.39 -1.47 -3.65
N MET A 45 0.93 -2.14 -2.59
CA MET A 45 1.07 -3.58 -2.42
C MET A 45 0.53 -4.33 -3.65
N ARG A 46 -0.66 -3.96 -4.11
CA ARG A 46 -1.30 -4.57 -5.29
C ARG A 46 -0.52 -4.30 -6.59
N HIS A 47 -0.01 -3.09 -6.76
CA HIS A 47 0.78 -2.69 -7.91
C HIS A 47 2.11 -3.43 -7.95
N THR A 48 2.90 -3.35 -6.88
CA THR A 48 4.21 -3.99 -6.75
C THR A 48 4.11 -5.50 -6.91
N ALA A 49 3.15 -6.16 -6.23
CA ALA A 49 2.96 -7.60 -6.36
C ALA A 49 2.75 -8.04 -7.82
N LYS A 50 1.97 -7.28 -8.61
CA LYS A 50 1.73 -7.55 -10.02
C LYS A 50 2.95 -7.23 -10.88
N GLN A 51 3.58 -6.09 -10.66
CA GLN A 51 4.76 -5.65 -11.41
C GLN A 51 5.92 -6.64 -11.26
N ASN A 52 6.15 -7.12 -10.04
CA ASN A 52 7.15 -8.13 -9.72
C ASN A 52 6.95 -9.41 -10.53
N LEU A 53 5.72 -9.95 -10.59
CA LEU A 53 5.45 -11.12 -11.43
C LEU A 53 5.55 -10.80 -12.93
N SER A 54 5.14 -9.61 -13.37
CA SER A 54 5.33 -9.18 -14.76
C SER A 54 6.81 -9.17 -15.16
N TYR A 55 7.71 -8.81 -14.23
CA TYR A 55 9.16 -8.86 -14.43
C TYR A 55 9.68 -10.31 -14.48
N LEU A 56 9.29 -11.15 -13.51
CA LEU A 56 9.71 -12.56 -13.45
C LEU A 56 9.29 -13.37 -14.68
N TYR A 57 8.15 -13.03 -15.27
CA TYR A 57 7.56 -13.75 -16.40
C TYR A 57 7.84 -13.10 -17.77
N ILE A 58 8.82 -12.19 -17.89
CA ILE A 58 9.16 -11.56 -19.18
C ILE A 58 9.36 -12.59 -20.31
N ASP A 59 8.79 -12.33 -21.49
CA ASP A 59 9.03 -13.16 -22.67
C ASP A 59 10.47 -13.01 -23.18
N ASP A 60 11.05 -14.11 -23.66
CA ASP A 60 12.39 -14.10 -24.24
C ASP A 60 12.44 -13.17 -25.46
N GLY A 61 13.35 -12.19 -25.43
CA GLY A 61 13.52 -11.19 -26.50
C GLY A 61 12.61 -9.96 -26.39
N ALA A 62 11.88 -9.79 -25.29
CA ALA A 62 11.11 -8.57 -25.06
C ALA A 62 12.04 -7.35 -24.85
N ASN A 63 11.67 -6.20 -25.44
CA ASN A 63 12.47 -4.98 -25.34
C ASN A 63 12.29 -4.30 -23.97
N LEU A 64 13.22 -4.55 -23.05
CA LEU A 64 13.17 -4.03 -21.68
C LEU A 64 13.09 -2.50 -21.57
N LEU A 65 13.49 -1.76 -22.61
CA LEU A 65 13.47 -0.29 -22.63
C LEU A 65 12.11 0.31 -23.01
N GLU A 66 11.23 -0.46 -23.64
CA GLU A 66 9.90 -0.03 -24.09
C GLU A 66 8.76 -0.67 -23.28
N LEU A 67 9.10 -1.61 -22.39
CA LEU A 67 8.12 -2.32 -21.57
C LEU A 67 7.68 -1.49 -20.38
N ASP A 68 6.39 -1.22 -20.34
CA ASP A 68 5.72 -0.87 -19.10
C ASP A 68 5.34 -2.14 -18.34
N TYR A 69 6.19 -2.55 -17.39
CA TYR A 69 5.95 -3.72 -16.54
C TYR A 69 4.64 -3.65 -15.74
N SER A 70 4.11 -2.44 -15.50
CA SER A 70 2.86 -2.28 -14.77
C SER A 70 1.65 -2.74 -15.58
N THR A 71 1.75 -2.77 -16.92
CA THR A 71 0.67 -3.18 -17.83
C THR A 71 1.00 -4.44 -18.63
N TYR A 72 2.29 -4.76 -18.81
CA TYR A 72 2.73 -5.93 -19.55
C TYR A 72 2.30 -7.25 -18.91
N GLU A 73 1.89 -8.20 -19.76
CA GLU A 73 1.48 -9.56 -19.43
C GLU A 73 1.95 -10.51 -20.53
N SER A 74 3.01 -11.27 -20.23
CA SER A 74 3.55 -12.29 -21.12
C SER A 74 2.59 -13.47 -21.29
N ASP A 75 2.88 -14.31 -22.29
CA ASP A 75 2.08 -15.52 -22.50
C ASP A 75 2.28 -16.53 -21.36
N LYS A 76 3.50 -16.63 -20.82
CA LYS A 76 3.77 -17.45 -19.62
C LYS A 76 2.95 -16.95 -18.42
N PHE A 77 2.92 -15.64 -18.18
CA PHE A 77 2.11 -15.06 -17.09
C PHE A 77 0.61 -15.38 -17.24
N LYS A 78 0.08 -15.28 -18.47
CA LYS A 78 -1.34 -15.59 -18.75
C LYS A 78 -1.67 -17.07 -18.60
N GLN A 79 -0.72 -17.97 -18.82
CA GLN A 79 -0.93 -19.41 -18.72
C GLN A 79 -0.70 -19.95 -17.31
N GLU A 80 0.23 -19.36 -16.54
CA GLU A 80 0.62 -19.87 -15.23
C GLU A 80 0.01 -19.12 -14.05
N VAL A 81 -0.17 -17.79 -14.17
CA VAL A 81 -0.64 -16.95 -13.06
C VAL A 81 -2.13 -16.70 -13.17
N LEU A 82 -2.61 -16.16 -14.29
CA LEU A 82 -4.01 -15.74 -14.43
C LEU A 82 -5.06 -16.86 -14.22
N PRO A 83 -4.81 -18.15 -14.55
CA PRO A 83 -5.80 -19.20 -14.33
C PRO A 83 -5.98 -19.60 -12.86
N LEU A 84 -5.08 -19.17 -11.95
CA LEU A 84 -5.13 -19.53 -10.53
C LEU A 84 -6.41 -19.02 -9.84
N GLN A 85 -6.96 -17.90 -10.29
CA GLN A 85 -8.20 -17.32 -9.77
C GLN A 85 -8.96 -16.57 -10.86
N LYS A 86 -10.27 -16.41 -10.68
CA LYS A 86 -11.12 -15.68 -11.64
C LYS A 86 -10.76 -14.20 -11.78
N LYS A 87 -10.38 -13.54 -10.68
CA LYS A 87 -9.98 -12.13 -10.67
C LYS A 87 -8.46 -12.04 -10.76
N LYS A 88 -7.95 -11.20 -11.67
CA LYS A 88 -6.52 -11.01 -11.90
C LYS A 88 -5.70 -10.81 -10.63
N TYR A 89 -6.10 -9.89 -9.76
CA TYR A 89 -5.34 -9.61 -8.53
C TYR A 89 -5.41 -10.76 -7.51
N ASP A 90 -6.54 -11.45 -7.43
CA ASP A 90 -6.64 -12.66 -6.60
C ASP A 90 -5.67 -13.73 -7.13
N ALA A 91 -5.50 -13.83 -8.45
CA ALA A 91 -4.60 -14.79 -9.09
C ALA A 91 -3.13 -14.47 -8.79
N VAL A 92 -2.76 -13.18 -8.86
CA VAL A 92 -1.44 -12.68 -8.45
C VAL A 92 -1.15 -13.05 -6.99
N PHE A 93 -2.03 -12.72 -6.06
CA PHE A 93 -1.79 -13.05 -4.65
C PHE A 93 -1.88 -14.56 -4.36
N GLN A 94 -2.68 -15.31 -5.12
CA GLN A 94 -2.69 -16.77 -5.04
C GLN A 94 -1.33 -17.37 -5.45
N TRP A 95 -0.65 -16.79 -6.42
CA TRP A 95 0.72 -17.20 -6.78
C TRP A 95 1.67 -17.02 -5.61
N TYR A 96 1.61 -15.90 -4.88
CA TYR A 96 2.42 -15.68 -3.67
C TYR A 96 2.09 -16.66 -2.54
N VAL A 97 0.81 -17.04 -2.39
CA VAL A 97 0.41 -18.10 -1.44
C VAL A 97 1.00 -19.45 -1.82
N ASN A 98 0.94 -19.82 -3.11
CA ASN A 98 1.48 -21.08 -3.61
C ASN A 98 3.01 -21.17 -3.46
N ASN A 99 3.69 -20.02 -3.43
CA ASN A 99 5.14 -19.90 -3.20
C ASN A 99 5.50 -19.61 -1.73
N HIS A 100 4.54 -19.75 -0.81
CA HIS A 100 4.75 -19.58 0.63
C HIS A 100 5.24 -18.19 1.08
N ALA A 101 5.12 -17.17 0.22
CA ALA A 101 5.46 -15.79 0.58
C ALA A 101 4.49 -15.22 1.62
N ILE A 102 3.20 -15.57 1.49
CA ILE A 102 2.10 -15.23 2.39
C ILE A 102 1.19 -16.45 2.57
N CYS A 103 0.31 -16.43 3.56
CA CYS A 103 -0.61 -17.54 3.83
C CYS A 103 -2.04 -17.27 3.29
N ALA A 104 -2.90 -18.29 3.35
CA ALA A 104 -4.30 -18.17 2.91
C ALA A 104 -5.11 -17.14 3.72
N ASP A 105 -4.77 -16.95 5.01
CA ASP A 105 -5.40 -15.92 5.84
C ASP A 105 -4.99 -14.52 5.40
N ASP A 106 -3.73 -14.31 4.99
CA ASP A 106 -3.29 -13.04 4.39
C ASP A 106 -4.09 -12.72 3.12
N LEU A 107 -4.31 -13.71 2.26
CA LEU A 107 -5.15 -13.54 1.06
C LEU A 107 -6.59 -13.15 1.41
N LYS A 108 -7.15 -13.71 2.48
CA LYS A 108 -8.47 -13.31 2.99
C LYS A 108 -8.45 -11.87 3.52
N CYS A 109 -7.42 -11.48 4.26
CA CYS A 109 -7.24 -10.10 4.73
C CYS A 109 -7.13 -9.12 3.56
N ILE A 110 -6.38 -9.46 2.50
CA ILE A 110 -6.28 -8.64 1.28
C ILE A 110 -7.66 -8.43 0.63
N LYS A 111 -8.50 -9.47 0.57
CA LYS A 111 -9.86 -9.36 0.03
C LYS A 111 -10.75 -8.47 0.89
N ASN A 112 -10.68 -8.61 2.22
CA ASN A 112 -11.41 -7.74 3.14
C ASN A 112 -10.93 -6.28 3.00
N ALA A 113 -9.62 -6.06 2.86
CA ALA A 113 -9.03 -4.76 2.60
C ALA A 113 -9.51 -4.15 1.28
N LEU A 114 -9.65 -4.94 0.23
CA LEU A 114 -10.20 -4.48 -1.04
C LEU A 114 -11.64 -3.97 -0.89
N ASP A 115 -12.48 -4.74 -0.21
CA ASP A 115 -13.88 -4.37 0.00
C ASP A 115 -13.98 -3.12 0.85
N ARG A 116 -13.19 -3.04 1.93
CA ARG A 116 -13.16 -1.85 2.80
C ARG A 116 -12.62 -0.62 2.07
N ARG A 117 -11.56 -0.77 1.27
CA ARG A 117 -11.04 0.31 0.40
C ARG A 117 -12.15 0.83 -0.51
N ASN A 118 -12.88 -0.04 -1.18
CA ASN A 118 -13.96 0.37 -2.08
C ASN A 118 -15.02 1.17 -1.34
N GLU A 119 -15.43 0.72 -0.15
CA GLU A 119 -16.37 1.44 0.72
C GLU A 119 -15.84 2.84 1.08
N ILE A 120 -14.59 2.94 1.54
CA ILE A 120 -13.94 4.22 1.88
C ILE A 120 -13.97 5.17 0.67
N THR A 121 -13.60 4.69 -0.52
CA THR A 121 -13.54 5.52 -1.72
C THR A 121 -14.92 5.97 -2.22
N HIS A 122 -15.95 5.13 -2.04
CA HIS A 122 -17.32 5.44 -2.47
C HIS A 122 -18.06 6.33 -1.46
N HIS A 123 -17.65 6.28 -0.20
CA HIS A 123 -18.29 7.00 0.91
C HIS A 123 -17.27 7.85 1.69
N ILE A 124 -16.37 8.52 0.96
CA ILE A 124 -15.28 9.30 1.55
C ILE A 124 -15.81 10.43 2.44
N ASP A 125 -16.91 11.06 2.04
CA ASP A 125 -17.60 12.08 2.81
C ASP A 125 -18.04 11.55 4.16
N ARG A 126 -18.75 10.41 4.19
CA ARG A 126 -19.15 9.75 5.43
C ARG A 126 -17.95 9.31 6.26
N PHE A 127 -16.92 8.77 5.64
CA PHE A 127 -15.71 8.35 6.36
C PHE A 127 -15.00 9.53 7.03
N LEU A 128 -14.96 10.69 6.37
CA LEU A 128 -14.38 11.91 6.96
C LEU A 128 -15.19 12.42 8.17
N LEU A 129 -16.50 12.15 8.21
CA LEU A 129 -17.38 12.50 9.33
C LEU A 129 -17.26 11.54 10.51
N ASP A 130 -17.34 10.25 10.21
CA ASP A 130 -17.42 9.20 11.21
C ASP A 130 -16.04 8.84 11.76
N GLY A 131 -15.01 8.96 10.92
CA GLY A 131 -13.65 8.52 11.18
C GLY A 131 -13.45 7.01 11.04
N PRO A 132 -12.18 6.55 11.05
CA PRO A 132 -11.84 5.13 11.08
C PRO A 132 -12.35 4.47 12.36
N ARG A 133 -12.84 3.24 12.22
CA ARG A 133 -13.19 2.35 13.34
C ARG A 133 -11.98 1.52 13.74
N LYS A 134 -12.07 0.83 14.88
CA LYS A 134 -10.98 -0.04 15.34
C LYS A 134 -10.60 -1.08 14.29
N GLU A 135 -11.60 -1.66 13.63
CA GLU A 135 -11.39 -2.68 12.60
C GLU A 135 -10.63 -2.12 11.38
N ASP A 136 -10.71 -0.81 11.13
CA ASP A 136 -9.98 -0.15 10.04
C ASP A 136 -8.48 -0.05 10.38
N TYR A 137 -8.16 0.26 11.64
CA TYR A 137 -6.78 0.27 12.12
C TYR A 137 -6.17 -1.13 12.16
N ASP A 138 -6.93 -2.13 12.62
CA ASP A 138 -6.49 -3.52 12.63
C ASP A 138 -6.19 -3.98 11.18
N LEU A 139 -7.08 -3.66 10.24
CA LEU A 139 -6.92 -3.98 8.82
C LEU A 139 -5.75 -3.22 8.18
N LEU A 140 -5.53 -1.96 8.54
CA LEU A 140 -4.35 -1.20 8.10
C LEU A 140 -3.06 -1.88 8.60
N GLY A 141 -3.02 -2.27 9.87
CA GLY A 141 -1.88 -2.99 10.44
C GLY A 141 -1.58 -4.28 9.68
N ASP A 142 -2.62 -5.04 9.33
CA ASP A 142 -2.49 -6.24 8.51
C ASP A 142 -1.96 -5.94 7.10
N ILE A 143 -2.46 -4.91 6.42
CA ILE A 143 -1.97 -4.52 5.08
C ILE A 143 -0.48 -4.13 5.14
N VAL A 144 -0.09 -3.34 6.15
CA VAL A 144 1.31 -2.93 6.34
C VAL A 144 2.18 -4.17 6.55
N ARG A 145 1.79 -5.08 7.44
CA ARG A 145 2.51 -6.33 7.71
C ARG A 145 2.65 -7.19 6.44
N ILE A 146 1.55 -7.40 5.73
CA ILE A 146 1.52 -8.23 4.51
C ILE A 146 2.40 -7.60 3.42
N TYR A 147 2.33 -6.28 3.23
CA TYR A 147 3.18 -5.60 2.26
C TYR A 147 4.66 -5.73 2.60
N THR A 148 5.05 -5.49 3.86
CA THR A 148 6.45 -5.66 4.31
C THR A 148 6.93 -7.10 4.13
N GLN A 149 6.07 -8.08 4.40
CA GLN A 149 6.38 -9.50 4.21
C GLN A 149 6.60 -9.83 2.73
N LEU A 150 5.71 -9.36 1.84
CA LEU A 150 5.84 -9.56 0.38
C LEU A 150 7.10 -8.90 -0.17
N ASP A 151 7.36 -7.66 0.24
CA ASP A 151 8.52 -6.86 -0.19
C ASP A 151 9.84 -7.56 0.18
N ARG A 152 9.97 -7.94 1.45
CA ARG A 152 11.14 -8.67 1.96
C ARG A 152 11.31 -10.03 1.30
N TRP A 153 10.22 -10.80 1.17
CA TRP A 153 10.27 -12.11 0.55
C TRP A 153 10.71 -11.99 -0.92
N TRP A 154 10.19 -11.02 -1.65
CA TRP A 154 10.57 -10.81 -3.05
C TRP A 154 12.07 -10.51 -3.19
N ILE A 155 12.60 -9.61 -2.35
CA ILE A 155 14.02 -9.24 -2.40
C ILE A 155 14.90 -10.48 -2.12
N ASN A 156 14.60 -11.21 -1.04
CA ASN A 156 15.43 -12.34 -0.60
C ASN A 156 15.33 -13.57 -1.51
N GLU A 157 14.13 -13.91 -1.97
CA GLU A 157 13.87 -15.18 -2.67
C GLU A 157 13.87 -15.05 -4.18
N VAL A 158 13.74 -13.82 -4.72
CA VAL A 158 13.68 -13.59 -6.16
C VAL A 158 14.77 -12.62 -6.61
N GLU A 159 14.78 -11.39 -6.10
CA GLU A 159 15.64 -10.33 -6.63
C GLU A 159 17.13 -10.62 -6.43
N ILE A 160 17.56 -10.94 -5.21
CA ILE A 160 18.97 -11.23 -4.90
C ILE A 160 19.43 -12.52 -5.61
N PRO A 161 18.70 -13.66 -5.56
CA PRO A 161 19.13 -14.88 -6.25
C PRO A 161 19.21 -14.76 -7.77
N THR A 162 18.42 -13.86 -8.37
CA THR A 162 18.43 -13.62 -9.82
C THR A 162 19.29 -12.43 -10.24
N SER A 163 19.92 -11.76 -9.28
CA SER A 163 20.81 -10.62 -9.55
C SER A 163 22.11 -11.06 -10.22
N PRO A 164 22.69 -10.22 -11.12
CA PRO A 164 24.03 -10.45 -11.65
C PRO A 164 25.06 -10.63 -10.54
N ALA A 165 26.05 -11.51 -10.76
CA ALA A 165 27.07 -11.84 -9.75
C ALA A 165 27.81 -10.60 -9.21
N GLU A 166 28.08 -9.62 -10.07
CA GLU A 166 28.71 -8.34 -9.68
C GLU A 166 27.90 -7.53 -8.66
N ASN A 167 26.57 -7.64 -8.64
CA ASN A 167 25.72 -6.98 -7.66
C ASN A 167 25.73 -7.73 -6.33
N ILE A 168 25.77 -9.06 -6.37
CA ILE A 168 25.87 -9.92 -5.19
C ILE A 168 27.22 -9.70 -4.48
N GLU A 169 28.31 -9.59 -5.23
CA GLU A 169 29.63 -9.29 -4.68
C GLU A 169 29.68 -7.93 -3.97
N ARG A 170 28.95 -6.93 -4.46
CA ARG A 170 28.84 -5.60 -3.84
C ARG A 170 27.97 -5.57 -2.58
N LEU A 171 26.97 -6.45 -2.49
CA LEU A 171 26.08 -6.54 -1.33
C LEU A 171 26.82 -7.00 -0.07
N GLY A 172 27.81 -7.88 -0.20
CA GLY A 172 28.51 -8.45 0.95
C GLY A 172 27.60 -9.27 1.88
N GLU A 173 27.96 -9.37 3.16
CA GLU A 173 27.06 -9.94 4.17
C GLU A 173 25.94 -8.96 4.50
N TYR A 174 24.69 -9.41 4.40
CA TYR A 174 23.50 -8.62 4.75
C TYR A 174 22.58 -9.42 5.68
N ASN A 175 21.72 -8.72 6.44
CA ASN A 175 20.68 -9.36 7.24
C ASN A 175 19.38 -9.46 6.42
N PRO A 176 18.90 -10.67 6.07
CA PRO A 176 17.65 -10.85 5.32
C PRO A 176 16.41 -10.28 6.03
N GLY A 177 16.47 -10.05 7.35
CA GLY A 177 15.39 -9.44 8.12
C GLY A 177 15.26 -7.92 7.92
N ASP A 178 16.32 -7.24 7.47
CA ASP A 178 16.43 -5.79 7.42
C ASP A 178 16.43 -5.24 5.99
N VAL A 179 15.99 -6.05 5.01
CA VAL A 179 15.84 -5.61 3.63
C VAL A 179 14.44 -5.04 3.37
N PHE A 180 14.39 -4.00 2.55
CA PHE A 180 13.18 -3.35 2.09
C PHE A 180 13.46 -2.56 0.80
N SER A 181 12.45 -2.44 -0.06
CA SER A 181 12.53 -1.62 -1.27
C SER A 181 12.48 -0.13 -0.96
N ASN A 182 12.90 0.69 -1.94
CA ASN A 182 12.78 2.14 -1.86
C ASN A 182 11.31 2.57 -1.69
N GLU A 183 10.39 1.87 -2.35
CA GLU A 183 8.96 2.08 -2.22
C GLU A 183 8.46 1.83 -0.79
N ALA A 184 8.90 0.74 -0.17
CA ALA A 184 8.56 0.41 1.21
C ALA A 184 9.14 1.44 2.19
N LEU A 185 10.37 1.91 1.97
CA LEU A 185 10.98 2.99 2.74
C LEU A 185 10.14 4.28 2.66
N ILE A 186 9.83 4.73 1.44
CA ILE A 186 9.05 5.97 1.22
C ILE A 186 7.67 5.87 1.87
N LEU A 187 6.98 4.73 1.74
CA LEU A 187 5.69 4.53 2.39
C LEU A 187 5.79 4.48 3.91
N GLY A 188 6.89 3.95 4.46
CA GLY A 188 7.21 3.99 5.89
C GLY A 188 7.29 5.44 6.38
N VAL A 189 8.10 6.26 5.72
CA VAL A 189 8.26 7.69 6.04
C VAL A 189 6.92 8.43 5.94
N ILE A 190 6.16 8.24 4.85
CA ILE A 190 4.84 8.88 4.68
C ILE A 190 3.91 8.52 5.85
N LYS A 191 3.83 7.25 6.22
CA LYS A 191 2.99 6.77 7.33
C LYS A 191 3.39 7.44 8.65
N GLU A 192 4.67 7.47 8.96
CA GLU A 192 5.19 8.03 10.21
C GLU A 192 4.95 9.53 10.29
N VAL A 193 5.31 10.28 9.24
CA VAL A 193 5.08 11.73 9.17
C VAL A 193 3.60 12.06 9.25
N ALA A 194 2.74 11.32 8.55
CA ALA A 194 1.29 11.53 8.59
C ALA A 194 0.68 11.17 9.96
N ALA A 195 1.32 10.29 10.74
CA ALA A 195 0.97 10.01 12.13
C ALA A 195 1.60 11.03 13.13
N GLY A 196 2.34 12.03 12.64
CA GLY A 196 3.05 13.01 13.48
C GLY A 196 4.29 12.44 14.18
N GLN A 197 4.84 11.33 13.67
CA GLN A 197 6.00 10.63 14.22
C GLN A 197 7.27 10.96 13.41
N ASN A 198 8.43 10.97 14.09
CA ASN A 198 9.78 11.06 13.50
C ASN A 198 10.04 12.27 12.56
N VAL A 199 9.17 13.28 12.58
CA VAL A 199 9.25 14.44 11.68
C VAL A 199 10.57 15.22 11.86
N GLU A 200 10.98 15.44 13.11
CA GLU A 200 12.23 16.17 13.43
C GLU A 200 13.48 15.41 12.97
N GLU A 201 13.48 14.09 13.10
CA GLU A 201 14.58 13.22 12.66
C GLU A 201 14.76 13.30 11.14
N TYR A 202 13.67 13.19 10.38
CA TYR A 202 13.73 13.34 8.92
C TYR A 202 14.16 14.74 8.48
N GLN A 203 13.77 15.79 9.22
CA GLN A 203 14.25 17.15 8.95
C GLN A 203 15.75 17.32 9.22
N GLN A 204 16.29 16.63 10.22
CA GLN A 204 17.73 16.65 10.50
C GLN A 204 18.52 15.90 9.42
N LEU A 205 18.05 14.72 9.00
CA LEU A 205 18.64 13.97 7.90
C LEU A 205 18.67 14.79 6.60
N LEU A 206 17.58 15.50 6.28
CA LEU A 206 17.54 16.36 5.10
C LEU A 206 18.62 17.47 5.14
N LYS A 207 18.79 18.13 6.30
CA LYS A 207 19.82 19.17 6.47
C LYS A 207 21.24 18.61 6.27
N GLN A 208 21.52 17.43 6.80
CA GLN A 208 22.81 16.76 6.60
C GLN A 208 23.09 16.50 5.11
N PHE A 209 22.10 15.97 4.37
CA PHE A 209 22.25 15.77 2.92
C PHE A 209 22.42 17.07 2.12
N GLU A 210 21.85 18.18 2.59
CA GLU A 210 22.00 19.49 1.96
C GLU A 210 23.36 20.14 2.26
N GLU A 211 23.94 19.88 3.43
CA GLU A 211 25.26 20.36 3.85
C GLU A 211 26.42 19.55 3.22
N GLU A 212 26.16 18.30 2.80
CA GLU A 212 27.12 17.43 2.12
C GLU A 212 27.21 17.65 0.60
N LYS A 213 26.38 18.53 0.01
CA LYS A 213 26.39 18.91 -1.42
C LYS A 213 27.18 20.20 -1.69
#